data_AF-A0A7V5E1U7-F1
#
_entry.id   AF-A0A7V5E1U7-F1
#
_cell.length_a   1.000
_cell.length_b   1.000
_cell.length_c   1.000
_cell.angle_alpha   90.00
_cell.angle_beta   90.00
_cell.angle_gamma   90.00
#
_symmetry.space_group_name_H-M   'P 1'
#
loop_
_entity.id
_entity.type
_entity.pdbx_description
1 polymer ?
#
loop_
_entity_poly.entity_id
_entity_poly.type
_entity_poly.pdbx_seq_one_letter_code
_entity_poly.pdbx_strand_id
1 'polypeptide(L)' 'MVKPHKFREDSDVDVAILGLPDKYFFRAMAFLSARLGRDVDLVQLEVCPFAEKVKKEGIKWTKKR' A
#
# COMPACT_ATOMS: atom_id res chain seq x y z
N MET A 1 -7.75 -6.07 -0.28
CA MET A 1 -9.22 -6.05 -0.37
C MET A 1 -9.75 -5.41 0.90
N VAL A 2 -10.61 -4.41 0.80
CA VAL A 2 -11.13 -3.73 2.00
C VAL A 2 -12.39 -4.43 2.49
N LYS A 3 -12.45 -4.68 3.80
CA LYS A 3 -13.61 -5.26 4.48
C LYS A 3 -14.03 -4.35 5.63
N PRO A 4 -15.31 -3.94 5.72
CA PRO A 4 -15.80 -3.15 6.84
C PRO A 4 -15.47 -3.80 8.19
N HIS A 5 -15.10 -2.98 9.18
CA HIS A 5 -14.84 -3.40 10.57
C HIS A 5 -13.72 -4.43 10.76
N LYS A 6 -12.85 -4.64 9.75
CA LYS A 6 -11.70 -5.55 9.86
C LYS A 6 -10.38 -4.85 10.17
N PHE A 7 -10.31 -3.53 10.03
CA PHE A 7 -9.13 -2.74 10.41
C PHE A 7 -9.12 -2.50 11.92
N ARG A 8 -8.03 -2.86 12.58
CA ARG A 8 -7.83 -2.81 14.03
C ARG A 8 -6.64 -1.91 14.39
N GLU A 9 -6.47 -1.60 15.67
CA GLU A 9 -5.39 -0.74 16.14
C GLU A 9 -4.00 -1.29 15.84
N ASP A 10 -3.83 -2.60 15.82
CA ASP A 10 -2.60 -3.33 15.52
C ASP A 10 -2.45 -3.71 14.04
N SER A 11 -3.40 -3.32 13.18
CA SER A 11 -3.32 -3.62 11.75
C SER A 11 -2.22 -2.81 11.07
N ASP A 12 -1.47 -3.52 10.24
CA ASP A 12 -0.60 -3.00 9.19
C ASP A 12 -1.39 -2.25 8.10
N VAL A 13 -0.66 -1.53 7.26
CA VAL A 13 -1.21 -0.83 6.11
C VAL A 13 -0.60 -1.38 4.83
N ASP A 14 -1.38 -2.13 4.06
CA ASP A 14 -1.02 -2.52 2.70
C ASP A 14 -1.04 -1.33 1.74
N VAL A 15 0.06 -1.06 1.07
CA VAL A 15 0.15 -0.02 0.03
C VAL A 15 0.60 -0.66 -1.28
N ALA A 16 -0.23 -0.55 -2.31
CA ALA A 16 0.16 -0.94 -3.65
C ALA A 16 0.59 0.29 -4.46
N ILE A 17 1.77 0.24 -5.07
CA ILE A 17 2.34 1.33 -5.85
C ILE A 17 2.63 0.91 -7.29
N LEU A 18 2.53 1.87 -8.21
CA LEU A 18 2.89 1.72 -9.61
C LEU A 18 3.88 2.83 -9.97
N GLY A 19 4.91 2.49 -10.71
CA GLY A 19 5.94 3.39 -11.23
C GLY A 19 7.04 3.73 -10.23
N LEU A 20 7.17 2.99 -9.12
CA LEU A 20 8.26 3.19 -8.17
C LEU A 20 9.50 2.39 -8.61
N PRO A 21 10.65 3.04 -8.91
CA PRO A 21 11.89 2.33 -9.18
C PRO A 21 12.36 1.52 -7.96
N ASP A 22 12.86 0.30 -8.20
CA ASP A 22 13.27 -0.66 -7.15
C ASP A 22 14.26 -0.07 -6.13
N LYS A 23 15.19 0.78 -6.58
CA LYS A 23 16.16 1.46 -5.71
C LYS A 23 15.51 2.34 -4.62
N TYR A 24 14.25 2.71 -4.80
CA TYR A 24 13.48 3.51 -3.84
C TYR A 24 12.48 2.69 -3.04
N PHE A 25 12.33 1.38 -3.30
CA PHE A 25 11.33 0.53 -2.66
C PHE A 25 11.40 0.60 -1.13
N PHE A 26 12.54 0.25 -0.53
CA PHE A 26 12.71 0.26 0.92
C PHE A 26 12.63 1.67 1.52
N ARG A 27 13.11 2.68 0.78
CA ARG A 27 13.02 4.08 1.22
C ARG A 27 11.56 4.55 1.27
N ALA A 28 10.76 4.20 0.29
CA ALA A 28 9.34 4.54 0.24
C ALA A 28 8.57 3.81 1.35
N MET A 29 8.84 2.53 1.56
CA MET A 29 8.24 1.74 2.64
C MET A 29 8.54 2.35 4.01
N ALA A 30 9.82 2.65 4.30
CA ALA A 30 10.23 3.28 5.55
C ALA A 30 9.60 4.68 5.73
N PHE A 31 9.56 5.49 4.67
CA PHE A 31 8.92 6.80 4.69
C PHE A 31 7.42 6.71 5.03
N LEU A 32 6.70 5.79 4.38
CA LEU A 32 5.27 5.59 4.60
C LEU A 32 5.00 5.10 6.02
N SER A 33 5.76 4.12 6.49
CA SER A 33 5.62 3.59 7.85
C SER A 33 5.84 4.68 8.90
N ALA A 34 6.93 5.44 8.79
CA ALA A 34 7.20 6.56 9.69
C ALA A 34 6.11 7.65 9.63
N ARG A 35 5.58 7.94 8.45
CA ARG A 35 4.56 8.99 8.27
C ARG A 35 3.18 8.59 8.78
N LEU A 36 2.85 7.30 8.72
CA LEU A 36 1.58 6.72 9.17
C LEU A 36 1.63 6.28 10.64
N GLY A 37 2.82 6.13 11.22
CA GLY A 37 3.01 5.62 12.58
C GLY A 37 2.60 4.15 12.74
N ARG A 38 2.69 3.38 11.65
CA ARG A 38 2.26 1.98 11.55
C ARG A 38 3.17 1.21 10.60
N ASP A 39 3.18 -0.11 10.71
CA ASP A 39 3.87 -0.97 9.76
C ASP A 39 3.19 -0.91 8.38
N VAL A 40 4.00 -0.93 7.32
CA VAL A 40 3.54 -0.80 5.94
C VAL A 40 4.09 -1.93 5.10
N ASP A 41 3.18 -2.67 4.49
CA ASP A 41 3.48 -3.69 3.49
C ASP A 41 3.35 -3.06 2.09
N LEU A 42 4.49 -2.71 1.50
CA LEU A 42 4.54 -2.08 0.17
C LEU A 42 4.61 -3.15 -0.92
N VAL A 43 3.74 -3.05 -1.92
CA VAL A 43 3.68 -3.98 -3.06
C VAL A 43 3.80 -3.20 -4.38
N GLN A 44 4.74 -3.60 -5.25
CA GLN A 44 4.84 -3.07 -6.62
C GLN A 44 3.84 -3.80 -7.53
N LEU A 45 2.94 -3.05 -8.18
CA LEU A 45 1.88 -3.60 -9.02
C LEU A 45 2.40 -4.24 -10.32
N GLU A 46 3.60 -3.88 -10.76
CA GLU A 46 4.23 -4.38 -11.99
C GLU A 46 4.58 -5.86 -11.92
N VAL A 47 4.90 -6.36 -10.72
CA VAL A 47 5.38 -7.74 -10.50
C VAL A 47 4.46 -8.53 -9.57
N CYS A 48 3.35 -7.93 -9.12
CA CYS A 48 2.40 -8.55 -8.22
C CYS A 48 1.46 -9.50 -8.98
N PRO A 49 1.46 -10.83 -8.68
CA PRO A 49 0.61 -11.81 -9.37
C PRO A 49 -0.90 -11.53 -9.25
N PHE A 50 -1.29 -10.76 -8.24
CA PHE A 50 -2.68 -10.41 -7.94
C PHE A 50 -2.96 -8.90 -8.13
N ALA A 51 -2.15 -8.21 -8.95
CA ALA A 51 -2.29 -6.78 -9.22
C ALA A 51 -3.70 -6.36 -9.65
N GLU A 52 -4.34 -7.12 -10.53
CA GLU A 52 -5.71 -6.82 -11.01
C GLU A 52 -6.75 -6.87 -9.88
N LYS A 53 -6.59 -7.82 -8.94
CA LYS A 53 -7.44 -7.90 -7.76
C LYS A 53 -7.25 -6.70 -6.84
N VAL A 54 -6.00 -6.26 -6.65
CA VAL A 54 -5.69 -5.07 -5.85
C VAL A 54 -6.28 -3.80 -6.47
N LYS A 55 -6.17 -3.64 -7.80
CA LYS A 55 -6.76 -2.50 -8.50
C LYS A 55 -8.29 -2.48 -8.41
N LYS A 56 -8.93 -3.65 -8.47
CA LYS A 56 -10.40 -3.79 -8.41
C LYS A 56 -10.96 -3.58 -7.00
N GLU A 57 -10.28 -4.08 -5.98
CA GLU A 57 -10.85 -4.21 -4.63
C GLU A 57 -10.14 -3.36 -3.56
N GLY A 58 -9.06 -2.69 -3.95
CA GLY A 58 -8.36 -1.72 -3.12
C GLY A 58 -9.01 -0.34 -3.16
N ILE A 59 -8.70 0.50 -2.18
CA ILE A 59 -9.09 1.91 -2.22
C ILE A 59 -8.09 2.64 -3.11
N LYS A 60 -8.56 3.16 -4.24
CA LYS A 60 -7.73 3.99 -5.11
C LYS A 60 -7.38 5.29 -4.40
N TRP A 61 -6.07 5.52 -4.19
CA TRP A 61 -5.60 6.77 -3.64
C TRP A 61 -5.91 7.93 -4.60
N THR A 62 -6.44 9.01 -4.06
CA THR A 62 -6.64 10.27 -4.76
C THR A 62 -6.02 11.39 -3.95
N LYS A 63 -5.32 12.30 -4.63
CA LYS A 63 -4.86 13.53 -3.99
C LYS A 63 -6.10 14.33 -3.59
N LYS A 64 -6.30 14.58 -2.30
CA LYS A 64 -7.27 15.59 -1.87
C LYS A 64 -6.82 16.92 -2.48
N ARG A 65 -7.75 17.58 -3.18
CA ARG A 65 -7.55 18.92 -3.75
C ARG A 65 -7.33 19.93 -2.64
#